data_AF-A0A1H6XSG9-F1
#
_entry.id   AF-A0A1H6XSG9-F1
#
_cell.length_a   1.000
_cell.length_b   1.000
_cell.length_c   1.000
_cell.angle_alpha   90.00
_cell.angle_beta   90.00
_cell.angle_gamma   90.00
#
_symmetry.space_group_name_H-M   'P 1'
#
loop_
_entity.id
_entity.type
_entity.pdbx_description
1 polymer ?
#
loop_
_entity_poly.entity_id
_entity_poly.type
_entity_poly.pdbx_seq_one_letter_code
_entity_poly.pdbx_strand_id
1 'polypeptide(L)'
;MLKYTFETAERELKTWVDPENGSLNIQIGDETVNIPHQIGAEMIGVLRQKQTIFQEVERKKNSSWSKFMESLSGQKSDQGRYHALKDQKYKAA
;
A
#
# COMPACT_ATOMS: atom_id res chain seq x y z
N MET A 1 10.86 -3.57 2.85
CA MET A 1 11.52 -2.48 2.10
C MET A 1 10.94 -2.47 0.69
N LEU A 2 10.23 -1.41 0.28
CA LEU A 2 9.60 -1.32 -1.05
C LEU A 2 10.60 -0.75 -2.05
N LYS A 3 10.90 -1.55 -3.07
CA LYS A 3 11.78 -1.23 -4.19
C LYS A 3 10.91 -1.02 -5.42
N TYR A 4 10.89 0.18 -5.98
CA TYR A 4 10.25 0.46 -7.25
C TYR A 4 11.28 0.32 -8.35
N THR A 5 11.03 -0.58 -9.30
CA THR A 5 11.80 -0.69 -10.53
C THR A 5 10.98 -0.02 -11.65
N PHE A 6 11.56 0.97 -12.31
CA PHE A 6 11.09 1.54 -13.56
C PHE A 6 12.07 1.11 -14.65
N GLU A 7 11.60 0.34 -15.62
CA GLU A 7 12.39 -0.01 -16.81
C GLU A 7 12.15 1.08 -17.85
N THR A 8 13.23 1.76 -18.26
CA THR A 8 13.24 2.56 -19.49
C THR A 8 13.87 1.73 -20.60
N ALA A 9 13.65 2.09 -21.87
CA ALA A 9 14.16 1.35 -23.04
C ALA A 9 15.69 1.12 -23.03
N GLU A 10 16.43 1.85 -22.19
CA GLU A 10 17.89 1.78 -22.12
C GLU A 10 18.43 1.37 -20.74
N ARG A 11 17.70 1.60 -19.63
CA ARG A 11 18.19 1.35 -18.26
C ARG A 11 17.08 1.04 -17.26
N GLU A 12 17.43 0.24 -16.25
CA GLU A 12 16.61 -0.03 -15.07
C GLU A 12 16.86 1.03 -13.99
N LEU A 13 15.82 1.77 -13.62
CA LEU A 13 15.85 2.76 -12.53
C LEU A 13 15.17 2.15 -11.30
N LYS A 14 15.91 2.02 -10.21
CA LYS A 14 15.43 1.44 -8.95
C LYS A 14 15.38 2.51 -7.87
N THR A 15 14.24 2.68 -7.19
CA THR A 15 14.11 3.64 -6.08
C THR A 15 13.53 2.99 -4.83
N TRP A 16 14.09 3.31 -3.67
CA TRP A 16 13.58 2.85 -2.37
C TRP A 16 13.94 3.83 -1.26
N VAL A 17 13.14 3.81 -0.19
CA VAL A 17 13.43 4.58 1.04
C VAL A 17 14.11 3.65 2.03
N ASP A 18 15.24 4.10 2.58
CA ASP A 18 15.97 3.42 3.64
C ASP A 18 15.14 3.42 4.95
N PRO A 19 14.89 2.25 5.57
CA PRO A 19 14.11 2.17 6.79
C PRO A 19 14.81 2.74 8.03
N GLU A 20 16.14 2.81 8.06
CA GLU A 20 16.91 3.21 9.24
C GLU A 20 17.03 4.74 9.35
N ASN A 21 17.34 5.40 8.24
CA ASN A 21 17.60 6.84 8.20
C ASN A 21 16.56 7.64 7.39
N GLY A 22 15.62 6.96 6.73
CA GLY A 22 14.57 7.61 5.95
C GLY A 22 15.04 8.26 4.64
N SER A 23 16.28 8.03 4.21
CA SER A 23 16.85 8.60 2.99
C SER A 23 16.30 7.91 1.75
N LEU A 24 16.24 8.64 0.65
CA LEU A 24 15.83 8.12 -0.65
C LEU A 24 17.06 7.62 -1.40
N ASN A 25 17.05 6.36 -1.80
CA ASN A 25 18.05 5.77 -2.68
C ASN A 25 17.50 5.71 -4.10
N ILE A 26 18.30 6.16 -5.06
CA ILE A 26 18.01 6.11 -6.49
C ILE A 26 19.18 5.41 -7.18
N GLN A 27 18.93 4.23 -7.74
CA GLN A 27 19.90 3.47 -8.51
C GLN A 27 19.58 3.57 -10.00
N ILE A 28 20.60 3.91 -10.80
CA ILE A 28 20.54 3.98 -12.26
C ILE A 28 21.70 3.15 -12.80
N GLY A 29 21.42 1.94 -13.30
CA GLY A 29 22.47 0.97 -13.63
C GLY A 29 23.24 0.55 -12.38
N ASP A 30 24.57 0.71 -12.39
CA ASP A 30 25.46 0.32 -11.28
C ASP A 30 25.71 1.46 -10.27
N GLU A 31 25.25 2.68 -10.57
CA GLU A 31 25.41 3.83 -9.69
C GLU A 31 24.20 3.97 -8.76
N THR A 32 24.46 4.21 -7.48
CA THR A 32 23.42 4.50 -6.48
C THR A 32 23.68 5.87 -5.86
N VAL A 33 22.69 6.74 -5.97
CA VAL A 33 22.67 8.05 -5.31
C VAL A 33 21.82 7.97 -4.06
N ASN A 34 22.39 8.41 -2.94
CA ASN A 34 21.68 8.56 -1.68
C ASN A 34 21.30 10.03 -1.48
N ILE A 35 20.00 10.29 -1.32
CA ILE A 35 19.46 11.61 -1.03
C ILE A 35 19.04 11.62 0.45
N PRO A 36 19.74 12.38 1.31
CA PRO A 36 19.40 12.49 2.73
C PRO A 36 17.95 12.90 2.93
N HIS A 37 17.31 12.36 3.96
CA HIS A 37 15.90 12.63 4.27
C HIS A 37 15.56 14.12 4.31
N GLN A 38 16.45 14.97 4.86
CA GLN A 38 16.20 16.41 4.97
C GLN A 38 16.09 17.12 3.61
N ILE A 39 16.79 16.60 2.60
CA ILE A 39 16.80 17.16 1.24
C ILE A 39 15.68 16.52 0.40
N GLY A 40 15.45 15.22 0.58
CA GLY A 40 14.47 14.44 -0.18
C GLY A 40 13.06 14.37 0.42
N ALA A 41 12.76 15.12 1.48
CA ALA A 41 11.53 14.96 2.27
C ALA A 41 10.25 15.05 1.43
N GLU A 42 10.19 15.99 0.48
CA GLU A 42 9.04 16.15 -0.43
C GLU A 42 8.87 14.92 -1.35
N MET A 43 9.97 14.45 -1.96
CA MET A 43 9.96 13.25 -2.80
C MET A 43 9.57 12.00 -2.03
N ILE A 44 10.07 11.86 -0.80
CA ILE A 44 9.71 10.77 0.12
C ILE A 44 8.22 10.86 0.48
N GLY A 45 7.70 12.06 0.71
CA GLY A 45 6.28 12.32 0.93
C GLY A 45 5.42 11.85 -0.25
N VAL A 46 5.79 12.23 -1.48
CA VAL A 46 5.11 11.78 -2.71
C VAL A 46 5.15 10.27 -2.87
N LEU A 47 6.31 9.63 -2.62
CA LEU A 47 6.45 8.18 -2.71
C LEU A 47 5.55 7.45 -1.70
N ARG A 48 5.51 7.92 -0.45
CA ARG A 48 4.62 7.38 0.58
C ARG A 48 3.14 7.57 0.23
N GLN A 49 2.77 8.73 -0.29
CA GLN A 49 1.40 8.99 -0.72
C GLN A 49 0.98 8.04 -1.85
N LYS A 50 1.83 7.87 -2.87
CA LYS A 50 1.57 6.91 -3.97
C LYS A 50 1.45 5.48 -3.46
N GLN A 51 2.27 5.08 -2.49
CA GLN A 51 2.19 3.77 -1.85
C GLN A 51 0.82 3.56 -1.18
N THR A 52 0.35 4.53 -0.40
CA THR A 52 -0.96 4.44 0.27
C THR A 52 -2.10 4.32 -0.76
N ILE A 53 -2.04 5.11 -1.83
CA ILE A 53 -3.03 5.05 -2.91
C ILE A 53 -3.02 3.66 -3.58
N PHE A 54 -1.85 3.14 -3.91
CA PHE A 54 -1.71 1.83 -4.54
C PHE A 54 -2.28 0.70 -3.67
N GLN A 55 -1.95 0.69 -2.36
CA GLN A 55 -2.49 -0.28 -1.41
C GLN A 55 -4.01 -0.21 -1.32
N GLU A 56 -4.57 0.99 -1.31
CA GLU A 56 -6.03 1.17 -1.27
C GLU A 56 -6.72 0.73 -2.57
N VAL A 57 -6.09 0.94 -3.72
CA VAL A 57 -6.57 0.45 -5.02
C VAL A 57 -6.55 -1.08 -5.06
N GLU A 58 -5.45 -1.71 -4.64
CA GLU A 58 -5.35 -3.17 -4.54
C GLU A 58 -6.39 -3.75 -3.57
N ARG A 59 -6.60 -3.11 -2.42
CA ARG A 59 -7.65 -3.50 -1.45
C ARG A 59 -9.04 -3.44 -2.09
N LYS A 60 -9.35 -2.36 -2.81
CA LYS A 60 -10.63 -2.18 -3.51
C LYS A 60 -10.81 -3.20 -4.63
N LYS A 61 -9.78 -3.45 -5.45
CA LYS A 61 -9.78 -4.46 -6.49
C LYS A 61 -10.07 -5.85 -5.91
N ASN A 62 -9.37 -6.24 -4.84
CA ASN A 62 -9.59 -7.52 -4.18
C ASN A 62 -11.01 -7.64 -3.61
N SER A 63 -11.50 -6.58 -2.96
CA SER A 63 -12.88 -6.55 -2.45
C SER A 63 -13.93 -6.68 -3.56
N SER A 64 -13.76 -5.97 -4.67
CA SER A 64 -14.65 -6.06 -5.84
C SER A 64 -14.60 -7.43 -6.48
N TRP A 65 -13.39 -8.02 -6.58
CA TRP A 65 -13.21 -9.37 -7.11
C TRP A 65 -13.89 -10.42 -6.23
N SER A 66 -13.74 -10.33 -4.91
CA SER A 66 -14.44 -11.21 -3.97
C SER A 66 -15.95 -11.11 -4.12
N LYS A 67 -16.51 -9.90 -4.16
CA LYS A 67 -17.95 -9.69 -4.39
C LYS A 67 -18.44 -10.22 -5.72
N PHE A 68 -17.65 -10.07 -6.78
CA PHE A 68 -17.95 -10.61 -8.10
C PHE A 68 -17.99 -12.15 -8.06
N MET A 69 -16.99 -12.78 -7.44
CA MET A 69 -16.94 -14.23 -7.28
C MET A 69 -18.09 -14.75 -6.42
N GLU A 70 -18.47 -14.05 -5.34
CA GLU A 70 -19.67 -14.36 -4.53
C GLU A 70 -20.96 -14.27 -5.36
N SER A 71 -21.07 -13.30 -6.27
CA SER A 71 -22.24 -13.15 -7.14
C SER A 71 -22.37 -14.30 -8.16
N LEU A 72 -21.25 -14.85 -8.61
CA LEU A 72 -21.20 -15.97 -9.55
C LEU A 72 -21.35 -17.33 -8.87
N SER A 73 -20.76 -17.51 -7.68
CA SER A 73 -20.78 -18.79 -6.96
C SER A 73 -22.08 -19.03 -6.20
N GLY A 74 -22.90 -17.99 -5.97
CA GLY A 74 -24.11 -18.06 -5.16
C GLY A 74 -23.85 -18.38 -3.68
N GLN A 75 -22.61 -18.60 -3.29
CA GLN A 75 -22.18 -18.82 -1.91
C GLN A 75 -21.83 -17.47 -1.31
N LYS A 76 -22.80 -16.87 -0.63
CA LYS A 76 -22.50 -15.81 0.34
C LYS A 76 -21.61 -16.42 1.42
N SER A 77 -20.35 -16.03 1.48
CA SER A 77 -19.55 -16.35 2.67
C SER A 77 -20.21 -15.62 3.84
N ASP A 78 -20.80 -16.37 4.77
CA ASP A 78 -21.32 -15.86 6.03
C ASP A 78 -20.19 -15.23 6.84
N GLN A 79 -19.88 -13.96 6.57
CA GLN A 79 -19.17 -13.09 7.51
C GLN A 79 -20.18 -12.48 8.50
N GLY A 80 -20.90 -13.36 9.19
CA GLY A 80 -21.59 -13.00 10.41
C GLY A 80 -20.60 -12.91 11.55
N ARG A 81 -20.14 -11.69 11.92
CA ARG A 81 -19.67 -11.39 13.30
C ARG A 81 -19.35 -9.94 13.68
N TYR A 82 -19.77 -8.91 12.93
CA TYR A 82 -19.50 -7.50 13.33
C TYR A 82 -20.72 -6.70 13.82
N HIS A 83 -21.93 -7.27 13.83
CA HIS A 83 -23.12 -6.56 14.33
C HIS A 83 -23.54 -6.88 15.77
N ALA A 84 -22.89 -7.81 16.47
CA ALA A 84 -23.30 -8.21 17.83
C ALA A 84 -22.74 -7.35 18.98
N LEU A 85 -21.91 -6.32 18.70
CA LEU A 85 -21.23 -5.54 19.74
C LEU A 85 -21.88 -4.19 20.09
N LYS A 86 -23.02 -3.83 19.49
CA LYS A 86 -23.67 -2.53 19.77
C LYS A 86 -24.85 -2.55 20.74
N ASP A 87 -25.39 -3.71 21.10
CA ASP A 87 -26.61 -3.78 21.92
C ASP A 87 -26.39 -4.10 23.42
N GLN A 88 -25.14 -4.16 23.89
CA GLN A 88 -24.85 -4.50 25.30
C GLN A 88 -24.69 -3.32 26.27
N LYS A 89 -24.99 -2.06 25.89
CA LYS A 89 -24.69 -0.89 26.74
C LYS A 89 -25.85 -0.07 27.32
N TYR A 90 -27.10 -0.53 27.24
CA TYR A 90 -28.19 0.17 27.94
C TYR A 90 -29.22 -0.77 28.59
N LYS A 91 -28.79 -1.46 29.65
CA LYS A 91 -29.66 -1.84 30.78
C LYS A 91 -28.81 -1.83 32.05
N ALA A 92 -28.74 -0.67 32.71
CA ALA A 92 -28.49 -0.61 34.15
C ALA A 92 -29.82 -0.26 34.80
N ALA A 93 -30.24 -1.15 35.70
CA ALA A 93 -31.33 -0.97 36.65
C ALA A 93 -30.97 0.10 37.69
#